data_AF-A0A9D0VZ07-F1
#
_entry.id   AF-A0A9D0VZ07-F1
#
_cell.length_a   1.000
_cell.length_b   1.000
_cell.length_c   1.000
_cell.angle_alpha   90.00
_cell.angle_beta   90.00
_cell.angle_gamma   90.00
#
_symmetry.space_group_name_H-M   'P 1'
#
loop_
_entity.id
_entity.type
_entity.pdbx_description
1 polymer ?
#
loop_
_entity_poly.entity_id
_entity_poly.type
_entity_poly.pdbx_seq_one_letter_code
_entity_poly.pdbx_strand_id
1 'polypeptide(L)'
;MGEEIRHSHFRPRDFEVFQARLAEETRLLGRWFAEGCFSTDVPVCGLEMEAWLIDADGRPAPLNRAFLDALQHPLVVPELARFNVELNVNPQPLHAAALSALENELRQTWSECIRVAAGLGARLAMVGILPSVRQDDLTLANMSDLKRY
;
A
#
# COMPACT_ATOMS: atom_id res chain seq x y z
N MET A 1 -0.44 -6.99 -2.99
CA MET A 1 -1.29 -5.90 -2.52
C MET A 1 -2.62 -6.41 -2.01
N GLY A 2 -3.12 -5.81 -0.92
CA GLY A 2 -4.34 -6.28 -0.27
C GLY A 2 -5.56 -6.19 -1.18
N GLU A 3 -6.33 -7.26 -1.28
CA GLU A 3 -7.56 -7.29 -2.07
C GLU A 3 -8.72 -6.62 -1.32
N GLU A 4 -9.59 -5.97 -2.07
CA GLU A 4 -10.83 -5.42 -1.52
C GLU A 4 -11.78 -6.56 -1.13
N ILE A 5 -12.43 -6.45 0.04
CA ILE A 5 -13.36 -7.48 0.51
C ILE A 5 -14.79 -7.18 0.05
N ARG A 6 -15.53 -8.22 -0.33
CA ARG A 6 -16.92 -8.05 -0.78
C ARG A 6 -17.89 -7.84 0.38
N HIS A 7 -17.56 -8.36 1.56
CA HIS A 7 -18.41 -8.38 2.76
C HIS A 7 -17.59 -8.01 4.00
N SER A 8 -18.17 -7.19 4.88
CA SER A 8 -17.57 -6.75 6.15
C SER A 8 -18.25 -7.37 7.38
N HIS A 9 -19.26 -8.23 7.20
CA HIS A 9 -19.97 -8.90 8.27
C HIS A 9 -19.72 -10.41 8.22
N PHE A 10 -19.23 -10.95 9.34
CA PHE A 10 -18.87 -12.35 9.48
C PHE A 10 -19.69 -13.03 10.57
N ARG A 11 -20.03 -14.29 10.36
CA ARG A 11 -20.74 -15.15 11.32
C ARG A 11 -19.74 -15.99 12.10
N PRO A 12 -20.11 -16.52 13.28
CA PRO A 12 -19.23 -17.40 14.06
C PRO A 12 -18.60 -18.54 13.25
N ARG A 13 -19.38 -19.15 12.36
CA ARG A 13 -18.90 -20.21 11.45
C ARG A 13 -17.78 -19.75 10.50
N ASP A 14 -17.79 -18.49 10.07
CA ASP A 14 -16.74 -17.96 9.19
C ASP A 14 -15.40 -17.92 9.93
N PHE A 15 -15.41 -17.56 11.22
CA PHE A 15 -14.22 -17.59 12.07
C PHE A 15 -13.72 -19.01 12.33
N GLU A 16 -14.62 -19.98 12.55
CA GLU A 16 -14.25 -21.40 12.70
C GLU A 16 -13.55 -21.92 11.43
N VAL A 17 -14.11 -21.62 10.26
CA VAL A 17 -13.51 -21.99 8.96
C VAL A 17 -12.17 -21.31 8.76
N PHE A 18 -12.06 -20.02 9.07
CA PHE A 18 -10.80 -19.29 8.98
C PHE A 18 -9.72 -19.91 9.87
N GLN A 19 -10.02 -20.21 11.13
CA GLN A 19 -9.05 -20.83 12.05
C GLN A 19 -8.61 -22.22 11.57
N ALA A 20 -9.54 -23.04 11.08
CA ALA A 20 -9.23 -24.36 10.55
C ALA A 20 -8.26 -24.27 9.34
N ARG A 21 -8.54 -23.36 8.40
CA ARG A 21 -7.69 -23.13 7.22
C ARG A 21 -6.33 -22.55 7.59
N LEU A 22 -6.30 -21.54 8.47
CA LEU A 22 -5.06 -20.95 8.95
C LEU A 22 -4.17 -22.02 9.59
N ALA A 23 -4.73 -22.90 10.42
CA ALA A 23 -3.98 -23.99 11.04
C ALA A 23 -3.47 -25.02 10.02
N GLU A 24 -4.24 -25.30 8.97
CA GLU A 24 -3.86 -26.20 7.88
C GLU A 24 -2.72 -25.62 7.03
N GLU A 25 -2.87 -24.37 6.57
CA GLU A 25 -1.88 -23.66 5.76
C GLU A 25 -0.58 -23.43 6.54
N THR A 26 -0.67 -23.11 7.84
CA THR A 26 0.52 -22.98 8.70
C THR A 26 1.27 -24.32 8.81
N ARG A 27 0.55 -25.44 8.95
CA ARG A 27 1.16 -26.78 8.98
C ARG A 27 1.79 -27.14 7.64
N LEU A 28 1.15 -26.80 6.53
CA LEU A 28 1.69 -26.99 5.19
C LEU A 28 2.98 -26.19 4.99
N LEU A 29 2.99 -24.91 5.37
CA LEU A 29 4.15 -24.04 5.32
C LEU A 29 5.33 -24.63 6.11
N GLY A 30 5.07 -25.13 7.33
CA GLY A 30 6.08 -25.80 8.15
C GLY A 30 6.68 -27.06 7.48
N ARG A 31 5.85 -27.85 6.79
CA ARG A 31 6.36 -29.00 6.00
C ARG A 31 7.23 -28.54 4.83
N TRP A 32 6.81 -27.53 4.08
CA TRP A 32 7.63 -26.98 2.97
C TRP A 32 8.99 -26.46 3.43
N PHE A 33 9.09 -25.90 4.63
CA PHE A 33 10.38 -25.57 5.25
C PHE A 33 11.22 -26.82 5.52
N ALA A 34 10.64 -27.85 6.15
CA ALA A 34 11.36 -29.07 6.49
C ALA A 34 11.79 -29.88 5.25
N GLU A 35 10.99 -29.83 4.19
CA GLU A 35 11.20 -30.58 2.94
C GLU A 35 11.98 -29.79 1.87
N GLY A 36 12.30 -28.51 2.13
CA GLY A 36 13.05 -27.68 1.17
C GLY A 36 12.28 -27.38 -0.12
N CYS A 37 10.96 -27.21 -0.04
CA CYS A 37 10.10 -27.04 -1.22
C CYS A 37 10.13 -25.62 -1.83
N PHE A 38 10.80 -24.66 -1.20
CA PHE A 38 10.87 -23.29 -1.70
C PHE A 38 11.83 -23.14 -2.89
N SER A 39 11.56 -22.16 -3.75
CA SER A 39 12.41 -21.87 -4.90
C SER A 39 13.85 -21.56 -4.45
N THR A 40 14.80 -22.09 -5.22
CA THR A 40 16.23 -21.79 -5.13
C THR A 40 16.70 -20.85 -6.24
N ASP A 41 15.76 -20.27 -6.99
CA ASP A 41 16.06 -19.30 -8.04
C ASP A 41 16.59 -18.00 -7.42
N VAL A 42 17.04 -17.07 -8.27
CA VAL A 42 17.50 -15.76 -7.82
C VAL A 42 16.37 -15.08 -7.02
N PRO A 43 16.65 -14.59 -5.78
CA PRO A 43 15.65 -13.89 -4.99
C PRO A 43 15.04 -12.72 -5.75
N VAL A 44 13.77 -12.45 -5.54
CA VAL A 44 13.05 -11.32 -6.14
C VAL A 44 12.74 -10.30 -5.06
N CYS A 45 12.93 -9.02 -5.35
CA CYS A 45 12.70 -7.91 -4.44
C CYS A 45 11.61 -7.00 -5.01
N GLY A 46 10.55 -6.77 -4.23
CA GLY A 46 9.57 -5.71 -4.44
C GLY A 46 9.83 -4.54 -3.50
N LEU A 47 9.32 -3.37 -3.85
CA LEU A 47 9.38 -2.17 -3.03
C LEU A 47 8.03 -1.45 -3.02
N GLU A 48 7.61 -1.05 -1.84
CA GLU A 48 6.42 -0.25 -1.58
C GLU A 48 6.85 1.01 -0.81
N MET A 49 6.19 2.15 -1.08
CA MET A 49 6.44 3.42 -0.41
C MET A 49 5.12 4.15 -0.17
N GLU A 50 4.80 4.39 1.10
CA GLU A 50 3.67 5.24 1.46
C GLU A 50 4.04 6.72 1.48
N ALA A 51 3.10 7.56 1.07
CA ALA A 51 3.27 9.00 1.06
C ALA A 51 2.00 9.72 1.53
N TRP A 52 2.21 10.92 2.08
CA TRP A 52 1.16 11.81 2.52
C TRP A 52 0.80 12.79 1.41
N LEU A 53 -0.49 13.00 1.19
CA LEU A 53 -1.03 14.16 0.50
C LEU A 53 -1.21 15.29 1.52
N ILE A 54 -0.58 16.43 1.25
CA ILE A 54 -0.61 17.59 2.13
C ILE A 54 -1.02 18.85 1.39
N ASP A 55 -1.65 19.79 2.08
CA ASP A 55 -2.02 21.08 1.53
C ASP A 55 -0.83 22.09 1.54
N ALA A 56 -1.12 23.35 1.20
CA ALA A 56 -0.13 24.43 1.20
C ALA A 56 0.43 24.74 2.60
N ASP A 57 -0.37 24.57 3.65
CA ASP A 57 0.02 24.76 5.05
C ASP A 57 0.71 23.51 5.64
N GLY A 58 0.84 22.46 4.82
CA GLY A 58 1.47 21.20 5.19
C GLY A 58 0.59 20.32 6.07
N ARG A 59 -0.73 20.53 6.09
CA ARG A 59 -1.71 19.69 6.79
C ARG A 59 -2.13 18.48 5.96
N PRO A 60 -2.62 17.39 6.57
CA PRO A 60 -3.19 16.28 5.82
C PRO A 60 -4.30 16.75 4.89
N ALA A 61 -4.25 16.32 3.63
CA ALA A 61 -5.22 16.70 2.62
C ALA A 61 -6.05 15.46 2.22
N PRO A 62 -7.33 15.35 2.64
CA PRO A 62 -8.15 14.12 2.51
C PRO A 62 -8.70 13.90 1.08
N LEU A 63 -7.80 13.83 0.11
CA LEU A 63 -8.08 13.86 -1.33
C LEU A 63 -7.44 12.71 -2.13
N ASN A 64 -7.07 11.60 -1.47
CA ASN A 64 -6.48 10.45 -2.15
C ASN A 64 -7.35 9.90 -3.28
N ARG A 65 -8.68 9.84 -3.12
CA ARG A 65 -9.57 9.36 -4.18
C ARG A 65 -9.49 10.23 -5.44
N ALA A 66 -9.62 11.54 -5.28
CA ALA A 66 -9.52 12.49 -6.39
C ALA A 66 -8.13 12.45 -7.03
N PHE A 67 -7.08 12.30 -6.22
CA PHE A 67 -5.71 12.12 -6.68
C PHE A 67 -5.53 10.84 -7.52
N LEU A 68 -6.02 9.70 -7.04
CA LEU A 68 -5.92 8.41 -7.72
C LEU A 68 -6.75 8.38 -9.01
N ASP A 69 -7.96 8.94 -8.99
CA ASP A 69 -8.81 9.06 -10.17
C ASP A 69 -8.16 9.94 -11.26
N ALA A 70 -7.38 10.96 -10.87
CA ALA A 70 -6.62 11.81 -11.79
C ALA A 70 -5.30 11.17 -12.26
N LEU A 71 -4.63 10.39 -11.41
CA LEU A 71 -3.36 9.75 -11.72
C LEU A 71 -3.54 8.53 -12.63
N GLN A 72 -4.58 7.72 -12.40
CA GLN A 72 -4.88 6.50 -13.16
C GLN A 72 -3.71 5.51 -13.30
N HIS A 73 -2.81 5.47 -12.30
CA HIS A 73 -1.65 4.59 -12.31
C HIS A 73 -1.93 3.29 -11.55
N PRO A 74 -1.79 2.10 -12.16
CA PRO A 74 -2.20 0.83 -11.55
C PRO A 74 -1.37 0.42 -10.32
N LEU A 75 -0.15 0.95 -10.19
CA LEU A 75 0.74 0.70 -9.06
C LEU A 75 0.66 1.79 -7.96
N VAL A 76 -0.29 2.71 -8.05
CA VAL A 76 -0.54 3.67 -6.97
C VAL A 76 -1.94 3.47 -6.46
N VAL A 77 -2.07 3.20 -5.16
CA VAL A 77 -3.32 2.75 -4.53
C VAL A 77 -3.66 3.59 -3.30
N PRO A 78 -4.92 3.58 -2.84
CA PRO A 78 -5.26 4.24 -1.59
C PRO A 78 -4.71 3.45 -0.41
N GLU A 79 -4.31 4.17 0.63
CA GLU A 79 -4.06 3.59 1.95
C GLU A 79 -5.21 3.86 2.92
N LEU A 80 -5.10 3.38 4.17
CA LEU A 80 -6.13 3.48 5.21
C LEU A 80 -6.70 4.90 5.33
N ALA A 81 -5.84 5.91 5.37
CA ALA A 81 -6.29 7.29 5.50
C ALA A 81 -6.48 7.96 4.14
N ARG A 82 -7.48 8.85 4.06
CA ARG A 82 -7.82 9.63 2.85
C ARG A 82 -6.73 10.59 2.38
N PHE A 83 -5.69 10.78 3.18
CA PHE A 83 -4.53 11.60 2.87
C PHE A 83 -3.26 10.74 2.69
N ASN A 84 -3.37 9.41 2.62
CA ASN A 84 -2.26 8.52 2.30
C ASN A 84 -2.51 7.78 0.98
N VAL A 85 -1.41 7.57 0.26
CA VAL A 85 -1.33 6.73 -0.94
C VAL A 85 -0.07 5.87 -0.85
N GLU A 86 -0.14 4.68 -1.44
CA GLU A 86 1.00 3.77 -1.53
C GLU A 86 1.43 3.66 -2.99
N LEU A 87 2.73 3.83 -3.22
CA LEU A 87 3.40 3.61 -4.49
C LEU A 87 4.05 2.23 -4.46
N ASN A 88 3.70 1.40 -5.42
CA ASN A 88 4.27 0.08 -5.63
C ASN A 88 5.24 0.12 -6.80
N VAL A 89 6.28 -0.70 -6.73
CA VAL A 89 7.28 -0.88 -7.79
C VAL A 89 7.24 -2.32 -8.27
N ASN A 90 7.33 -2.53 -9.59
CA ASN A 90 7.40 -3.88 -10.13
C ASN A 90 8.58 -4.64 -9.53
N PRO A 91 8.38 -5.90 -9.12
CA PRO A 91 9.42 -6.68 -8.48
C PRO A 91 10.58 -6.95 -9.45
N GLN A 92 11.79 -6.86 -8.93
CA GLN A 92 13.02 -7.07 -9.69
C GLN A 92 13.77 -8.29 -9.16
N PRO A 93 14.27 -9.19 -10.02
CA PRO A 93 15.25 -10.19 -9.61
C PRO A 93 16.48 -9.50 -8.98
N LEU A 94 16.87 -9.89 -7.78
CA LEU A 94 17.88 -9.23 -6.96
C LEU A 94 19.30 -9.59 -7.43
N HIS A 95 19.64 -9.16 -8.63
CA HIS A 95 20.96 -9.30 -9.24
C HIS A 95 21.36 -8.03 -9.99
N ALA A 96 22.66 -7.84 -10.21
CA ALA A 96 23.21 -6.73 -11.00
C ALA A 96 22.64 -5.35 -10.60
N ALA A 97 21.92 -4.67 -11.50
CA ALA A 97 21.40 -3.32 -11.31
C ALA A 97 20.00 -3.25 -10.68
N ALA A 98 19.53 -4.31 -10.02
CA ALA A 98 18.17 -4.41 -9.47
C ALA A 98 17.77 -3.20 -8.61
N LEU A 99 18.64 -2.76 -7.69
CA LEU A 99 18.34 -1.61 -6.82
C LEU A 99 18.20 -0.31 -7.60
N SER A 100 19.03 -0.10 -8.63
CA SER A 100 18.91 1.07 -9.51
C SER A 100 17.65 1.00 -10.38
N ALA A 101 17.24 -0.20 -10.81
CA ALA A 101 15.98 -0.38 -11.53
C ALA A 101 14.78 -0.03 -10.64
N LEU A 102 14.74 -0.55 -9.41
CA LEU A 102 13.71 -0.23 -8.41
C LEU A 102 13.65 1.27 -8.12
N GLU A 103 14.81 1.90 -7.89
CA GLU A 103 14.90 3.34 -7.63
C GLU A 103 14.40 4.17 -8.81
N ASN A 104 14.82 3.83 -10.04
CA ASN A 104 14.43 4.58 -11.24
C ASN A 104 12.92 4.50 -11.47
N GLU A 105 12.33 3.33 -11.31
CA GLU A 105 10.89 3.14 -11.44
C GLU A 105 10.13 3.94 -10.36
N LEU A 106 10.55 3.86 -9.09
CA LEU A 106 9.97 4.67 -8.02
C LEU A 106 10.07 6.17 -8.32
N ARG A 107 11.22 6.66 -8.80
CA ARG A 107 11.43 8.08 -9.13
C ARG A 107 10.50 8.54 -10.25
N GLN A 108 10.23 7.70 -11.25
CA GLN A 108 9.30 8.00 -12.34
C GLN A 108 7.87 8.14 -11.80
N THR A 109 7.37 7.13 -11.09
CA THR A 109 6.02 7.17 -10.49
C THR A 109 5.88 8.32 -9.49
N TRP A 110 6.90 8.58 -8.67
CA TRP A 110 6.93 9.71 -7.73
C TRP A 110 6.83 11.06 -8.42
N SER A 111 7.56 11.26 -9.52
CA SER A 111 7.52 12.50 -10.30
C SER A 111 6.14 12.74 -10.91
N GLU A 112 5.49 11.68 -11.38
CA GLU A 112 4.12 11.75 -11.87
C GLU A 112 3.14 12.11 -10.75
N CYS A 113 3.26 11.46 -9.58
CA CYS A 113 2.47 11.76 -8.40
C CYS A 113 2.59 13.25 -8.02
N ILE A 114 3.80 13.80 -7.96
CA ILE A 114 4.01 15.23 -7.65
C ILE A 114 3.24 16.12 -8.64
N ARG A 115 3.34 15.84 -9.94
CA ARG A 115 2.67 16.61 -10.98
C ARG A 115 1.15 16.58 -10.81
N VAL A 116 0.58 15.39 -10.57
CA VAL A 116 -0.88 15.22 -10.41
C VAL A 116 -1.37 15.88 -9.12
N ALA A 117 -0.67 15.69 -7.99
CA ALA A 117 -1.02 16.33 -6.73
C ALA A 117 -1.00 17.85 -6.83
N ALA A 118 0.01 18.43 -7.50
CA ALA A 118 0.10 19.87 -7.72
C ALA A 118 -1.11 20.42 -8.51
N GLY A 119 -1.59 19.67 -9.51
CA GLY A 119 -2.81 20.00 -10.26
C GLY A 119 -4.09 20.02 -9.40
N LEU A 120 -4.06 19.37 -8.24
CA LEU A 120 -5.15 19.33 -7.26
C LEU A 120 -4.92 20.28 -6.06
N GLY A 121 -3.88 21.12 -6.11
CA GLY A 121 -3.53 22.02 -5.00
C GLY A 121 -2.91 21.33 -3.80
N ALA A 122 -2.41 20.10 -3.97
CA ALA A 122 -1.75 19.31 -2.94
C ALA A 122 -0.26 19.09 -3.26
N ARG A 123 0.47 18.58 -2.28
CA ARG A 123 1.86 18.12 -2.43
C ARG A 123 1.97 16.72 -1.84
N LEU A 124 2.99 15.96 -2.26
CA LEU A 124 3.35 14.72 -1.59
C LEU A 124 4.47 14.94 -0.57
N ALA A 125 4.43 14.19 0.52
CA ALA A 125 5.51 14.09 1.49
C ALA A 125 5.84 12.62 1.82
N MET A 126 7.11 12.25 1.67
CA MET A 126 7.66 10.97 2.15
C MET A 126 8.12 11.14 3.59
N VAL A 127 7.23 10.90 4.54
CA VAL A 127 7.52 10.99 5.96
C VAL A 127 6.73 9.91 6.71
N GLY A 128 7.35 9.27 7.70
CA GLY A 128 6.69 8.21 8.46
C GLY A 128 5.46 8.72 9.21
N ILE A 129 5.62 9.79 9.99
CA ILE A 129 4.51 10.48 10.67
C ILE A 129 4.54 11.94 10.29
N LEU A 130 3.45 12.44 9.72
CA LEU A 130 3.34 13.85 9.37
C LEU A 130 3.29 14.71 10.64
N PRO A 131 4.27 15.60 10.89
CA PRO A 131 4.33 16.35 12.17
C PRO A 131 3.15 17.28 12.43
N SER A 132 2.40 17.66 11.40
CA SER A 132 1.27 18.58 11.45
C SER A 132 -0.09 17.89 11.61
N VAL A 133 -0.13 16.55 11.54
CA VAL A 133 -1.35 15.76 11.76
C VAL A 133 -1.84 15.94 13.19
N ARG A 134 -3.15 16.03 13.37
CA ARG A 134 -3.80 16.20 14.67
C ARG A 134 -4.75 15.06 14.93
N GLN A 135 -5.14 14.92 16.20
CA GLN A 135 -6.16 13.95 16.59
C GLN A 135 -7.48 14.14 15.84
N ASP A 136 -7.87 15.38 15.55
CA ASP A 136 -9.08 15.69 14.77
C ASP A 136 -9.00 15.22 13.31
N ASP A 137 -7.79 15.00 12.78
CA ASP A 137 -7.60 14.42 11.44
C ASP A 137 -7.76 12.90 11.46
N LEU A 138 -7.57 12.24 12.61
CA LEU A 138 -7.59 10.79 12.80
C LEU A 138 -8.98 10.29 13.18
N THR A 139 -9.93 10.46 12.27
CA THR A 139 -11.34 10.07 12.46
C THR A 139 -11.80 9.11 11.37
N LEU A 140 -12.91 8.40 11.61
CA LEU A 140 -13.53 7.51 10.61
C LEU A 140 -13.89 8.26 9.31
N ALA A 141 -14.19 9.58 9.39
CA ALA A 141 -14.49 10.39 8.22
C ALA A 141 -13.29 10.58 7.27
N ASN A 142 -12.07 10.38 7.80
CA ASN A 142 -10.81 10.43 7.07
C ASN A 142 -10.25 9.03 6.76
N MET A 143 -11.04 7.97 6.91
CA MET A 143 -10.71 6.65 6.37
C MET A 143 -11.10 6.55 4.90
N SER A 144 -10.27 5.89 4.10
CA SER A 144 -10.55 5.61 2.70
C SER A 144 -11.80 4.74 2.57
N ASP A 145 -12.62 5.03 1.57
CA ASP A 145 -13.91 4.36 1.33
C ASP A 145 -13.72 2.99 0.67
N LEU A 146 -13.16 2.06 1.44
CA LEU A 146 -12.91 0.67 1.09
C LEU A 146 -13.41 -0.21 2.23
N LYS A 147 -14.14 -1.29 1.94
CA LYS A 147 -14.77 -2.12 2.98
C LYS A 147 -13.75 -2.89 3.82
N ARG A 148 -12.53 -3.05 3.31
CA ARG A 148 -11.42 -3.68 4.04
C ARG A 148 -10.89 -2.83 5.20
N TYR A 149 -11.19 -1.53 5.19
CA TYR A 149 -10.82 -0.56 6.22
C TYR A 149 -12.02 -0.29 7.13
#